data_AF-A0A7Y5RIA5-F1
#
_entry.id   AF-A0A7Y5RIA5-F1
#
_cell.length_a   1.000
_cell.length_b   1.000
_cell.length_c   1.000
_cell.angle_alpha   90.00
_cell.angle_beta   90.00
_cell.angle_gamma   90.00
#
_symmetry.space_group_name_H-M   'P 1'
#
loop_
_entity.id
_entity.type
_entity.pdbx_description
1 polymer ?
#
loop_
_entity_poly.entity_id
_entity_poly.type
_entity_poly.pdbx_seq_one_letter_code
_entity_poly.pdbx_strand_id
1 'polypeptide(L)'
;MDTRADRLAAAVRDHPLVVEERAGHRCASGAHSYLADGRVVCWVLPSPAPGHDPASAHAVVAELALQPVPTTVRARWGENAGPEPEDFWHRWCATEVLAKLADVPMVLLAREAPVTTSPVRRAGAEVHWLVRRVDDIVVAHGMSWATTT
;
A
#
# COMPACT_ATOMS: atom_id res chain seq x y z
N MET A 1 0.27 15.91 -20.31
CA MET A 1 0.47 16.25 -18.89
C MET A 1 0.55 14.94 -18.14
N ASP A 2 1.61 14.75 -17.36
CA ASP A 2 1.83 13.57 -16.53
C ASP A 2 0.83 13.57 -15.36
N THR A 3 -0.02 12.55 -15.25
CA THR A 3 -1.02 12.44 -14.19
C THR A 3 -0.40 11.90 -12.89
N ARG A 4 -1.08 12.06 -11.76
CA ARG A 4 -0.63 11.47 -10.48
C ARG A 4 -0.55 9.94 -10.53
N ALA A 5 -1.42 9.31 -11.32
CA ALA A 5 -1.37 7.87 -11.58
C ALA A 5 -0.14 7.48 -12.41
N ASP A 6 0.19 8.27 -13.45
CA ASP A 6 1.40 8.06 -14.25
C ASP A 6 2.68 8.20 -13.41
N ARG A 7 2.70 9.15 -12.47
CA ARG A 7 3.80 9.31 -11.51
C ARG A 7 3.96 8.11 -10.59
N LEU A 8 2.86 7.58 -10.04
CA LEU A 8 2.91 6.37 -9.24
C LEU A 8 3.44 5.20 -10.07
N ALA A 9 2.93 5.01 -11.30
CA ALA A 9 3.37 3.95 -12.20
C ALA A 9 4.86 4.08 -12.54
N ALA A 10 5.34 5.30 -12.80
CA ALA A 10 6.75 5.58 -13.02
C ALA A 10 7.60 5.26 -11.79
N ALA A 11 7.18 5.69 -10.61
CA ALA A 11 7.89 5.41 -9.37
C ALA A 11 7.99 3.90 -9.07
N VAL A 12 6.92 3.12 -9.33
CA VAL A 12 6.94 1.65 -9.17
C VAL A 12 7.89 0.98 -10.17
N ARG A 13 7.95 1.49 -11.41
CA ARG A 13 8.82 0.95 -12.47
C ARG A 13 10.29 1.29 -12.25
N ASP A 14 10.57 2.54 -11.89
CA ASP A 14 11.92 3.11 -11.87
C ASP A 14 12.61 2.90 -10.51
N HIS A 15 11.82 2.63 -9.45
CA HIS A 15 12.31 2.35 -8.11
C HIS A 15 11.74 1.01 -7.61
N PRO A 16 12.38 -0.12 -7.96
CA PRO A 16 11.88 -1.44 -7.60
C PRO A 16 11.94 -1.66 -6.09
N LEU A 17 11.04 -2.53 -5.62
CA LEU A 17 11.06 -3.00 -4.24
C LEU A 17 12.32 -3.82 -3.96
N VAL A 18 12.78 -3.73 -2.72
CA VAL A 18 13.77 -4.64 -2.15
C VAL A 18 13.04 -5.58 -1.19
N VAL A 19 13.25 -6.89 -1.34
CA VAL A 19 12.70 -7.92 -0.45
C VAL A 19 13.87 -8.69 0.15
N GLU A 20 14.04 -8.59 1.47
CA GLU A 20 15.19 -9.15 2.18
C GLU A 20 14.76 -9.81 3.50
N GLU A 21 15.59 -10.70 4.02
CA GLU A 21 15.46 -11.17 5.40
C GLU A 21 15.61 -10.00 6.37
N ARG A 22 14.70 -9.87 7.34
CA ARG A 22 14.68 -8.72 8.26
C ARG A 22 16.00 -8.52 9.02
N ALA A 23 16.66 -9.62 9.39
CA ALA A 23 17.94 -9.56 10.11
C ALA A 23 19.09 -8.97 9.27
N GLY A 24 18.99 -9.05 7.94
CA GLY A 24 19.99 -8.53 7.00
C GLY A 24 19.64 -7.17 6.39
N HIS A 25 18.41 -6.68 6.61
CA HIS A 25 17.88 -5.50 5.95
C HIS A 25 18.61 -4.21 6.30
N ARG A 26 19.01 -3.45 5.28
CA ARG A 26 19.86 -2.25 5.44
C ARG A 26 19.19 -0.94 5.04
N CYS A 27 18.00 -0.97 4.46
CA CYS A 27 17.33 0.26 4.03
C CYS A 27 16.85 1.04 5.28
N ALA A 28 17.57 2.12 5.59
CA ALA A 28 17.29 3.03 6.71
C ALA A 28 16.23 4.09 6.36
N SER A 29 16.11 4.43 5.07
CA SER A 29 15.18 5.43 4.55
C SER A 29 14.30 4.78 3.48
N GLY A 30 13.00 4.76 3.70
CA GLY A 30 12.01 4.18 2.78
C GLY A 30 10.73 3.81 3.50
N ALA A 31 9.70 3.44 2.74
CA ALA A 31 8.53 2.80 3.30
C ALA A 31 8.81 1.31 3.48
N HIS A 32 8.40 0.74 4.61
CA HIS A 32 8.60 -0.68 4.92
C HIS A 32 7.29 -1.40 5.18
N SER A 33 7.26 -2.69 4.84
CA SER A 33 6.24 -3.64 5.26
C SER A 33 6.91 -4.95 5.68
N TYR A 34 6.47 -5.52 6.80
CA TYR A 34 7.10 -6.70 7.40
C TYR A 34 6.18 -7.91 7.21
N LEU A 35 6.71 -8.96 6.60
CA LEU A 35 5.97 -10.17 6.28
C LEU A 35 5.99 -11.16 7.44
N ALA A 36 4.98 -12.03 7.48
CA ALA A 36 4.81 -13.02 8.55
C ALA A 36 5.92 -14.08 8.58
N ASP A 37 6.66 -14.27 7.48
CA ASP A 37 7.76 -15.22 7.37
C ASP A 37 9.14 -14.64 7.74
N GLY A 38 9.19 -13.37 8.17
CA GLY A 38 10.43 -12.72 8.61
C GLY A 38 11.11 -11.89 7.52
N ARG A 39 10.60 -11.87 6.29
CA ARG A 39 11.06 -10.94 5.25
C ARG A 39 10.56 -9.51 5.50
N VAL A 40 11.25 -8.54 4.94
CA VAL A 40 10.84 -7.14 4.87
C VAL A 40 10.84 -6.67 3.43
N VAL A 41 9.79 -5.95 3.07
CA VAL A 41 9.66 -5.24 1.80
C VAL A 41 9.99 -3.77 2.06
N CYS A 42 10.96 -3.22 1.34
CA CYS A 42 11.29 -1.81 1.37
C CYS A 42 11.07 -1.17 -0.01
N TRP A 43 10.48 0.03 0.00
CA TRP A 43 10.36 0.88 -1.17
C TRP A 43 11.04 2.22 -0.89
N VAL A 44 12.14 2.49 -1.60
CA VAL A 44 12.91 3.73 -1.47
C VAL A 44 12.62 4.61 -2.67
N LEU A 45 12.15 5.83 -2.41
CA LEU A 45 12.01 6.85 -3.44
C LEU A 45 13.05 7.95 -3.23
N PRO A 46 13.61 8.51 -4.31
CA PRO A 46 14.46 9.69 -4.21
C PRO A 46 13.65 10.87 -3.68
N SER A 47 14.34 11.85 -3.10
CA SER A 47 13.71 13.13 -2.76
C SER A 47 13.12 13.76 -4.02
N PRO A 48 11.89 14.32 -3.95
CA PRO A 48 11.24 14.91 -5.11
C PRO A 48 12.09 16.04 -5.70
N ALA A 49 12.22 16.06 -7.02
CA ALA A 49 12.91 17.13 -7.71
C ALA A 49 12.14 18.46 -7.53
N PRO A 50 12.85 19.60 -7.38
CA PRO A 50 12.19 20.92 -7.30
C PRO A 50 11.27 21.17 -8.50
N GLY A 51 10.16 21.88 -8.27
CA GLY A 51 9.28 22.39 -9.35
C GLY A 51 8.17 21.44 -9.84
N HIS A 52 7.97 20.29 -9.20
CA HIS A 52 6.86 19.36 -9.49
C HIS A 52 5.86 19.37 -8.33
N ASP A 53 4.57 19.06 -8.59
CA ASP A 53 3.55 18.78 -7.56
C ASP A 53 3.95 17.49 -6.81
N PRO A 54 4.65 17.59 -5.65
CA PRO A 54 5.28 16.44 -5.04
C PRO A 54 4.22 15.62 -4.29
N ALA A 55 4.39 14.31 -4.29
CA ALA A 55 3.61 13.49 -3.37
C ALA A 55 3.89 13.95 -1.93
N SER A 56 2.84 14.14 -1.14
CA SER A 56 2.91 14.52 0.26
C SER A 56 3.41 13.36 1.13
N ALA A 57 3.08 12.13 0.75
CA ALA A 57 3.59 10.91 1.37
C ALA A 57 3.58 9.73 0.39
N HIS A 58 4.30 8.67 0.74
CA HIS A 58 4.25 7.38 0.05
C HIS A 58 4.24 6.23 1.07
N ALA A 59 3.68 5.09 0.68
CA ALA A 59 3.58 3.91 1.52
C ALA A 59 3.73 2.63 0.70
N VAL A 60 4.20 1.58 1.35
CA VAL A 60 4.15 0.20 0.85
C VAL A 60 3.46 -0.67 1.88
N VAL A 61 2.61 -1.58 1.41
CA VAL A 61 2.02 -2.66 2.22
C VAL A 61 2.17 -3.94 1.44
N ALA A 62 2.69 -4.97 2.08
CA ALA A 62 2.90 -6.27 1.49
C ALA A 62 2.42 -7.37 2.43
N GLU A 63 1.86 -8.42 1.86
CA GLU A 63 1.39 -9.60 2.58
C GLU A 63 1.70 -10.86 1.76
N LEU A 64 1.92 -11.99 2.43
CA LEU A 64 2.06 -13.28 1.75
C LEU A 64 0.74 -13.62 1.07
N ALA A 65 0.77 -13.89 -0.23
CA ALA A 65 -0.44 -13.99 -1.05
C ALA A 65 -1.38 -15.12 -0.62
N LEU A 66 -0.81 -16.22 -0.10
CA LEU A 66 -1.55 -17.44 0.24
C LEU A 66 -1.60 -17.71 1.74
N GLN A 67 -1.14 -16.79 2.59
CA GLN A 67 -1.23 -17.01 4.04
C GLN A 67 -2.70 -17.02 4.48
N PRO A 68 -3.06 -17.86 5.47
CA PRO A 68 -4.40 -17.85 6.03
C PRO A 68 -4.73 -16.49 6.64
N VAL A 69 -5.93 -15.97 6.34
CA VAL A 69 -6.44 -14.75 6.98
C VAL A 69 -6.74 -15.03 8.46
N PRO A 70 -6.13 -14.29 9.41
CA PRO A 70 -6.41 -14.49 10.83
C PRO A 70 -7.91 -14.36 11.14
N THR A 71 -8.45 -15.23 11.99
CA THR A 71 -9.90 -15.30 12.29
C THR A 71 -10.44 -13.98 12.85
N THR A 72 -9.65 -13.27 13.66
CA THR A 72 -10.01 -11.96 14.22
C THR A 72 -10.07 -10.86 13.15
N VAL A 73 -9.18 -10.91 12.17
CA VAL A 73 -9.19 -10.00 11.01
C VAL A 73 -10.41 -10.29 10.14
N ARG A 74 -10.64 -11.57 9.85
CA ARG A 74 -11.82 -12.04 9.10
C ARG A 74 -13.13 -11.62 9.78
N ALA A 75 -13.22 -11.72 11.10
CA ALA A 75 -14.40 -11.29 11.87
C ALA A 75 -14.66 -9.79 11.78
N ARG A 76 -13.60 -8.96 11.67
CA ARG A 76 -13.73 -7.50 11.52
C ARG A 76 -14.15 -7.10 10.11
N TRP A 77 -13.65 -7.81 9.10
CA TRP A 77 -14.00 -7.59 7.70
C TRP A 77 -15.34 -8.20 7.31
N GLY A 78 -15.80 -9.24 8.02
CA GLY A 78 -17.07 -9.90 7.73
C GLY A 78 -17.11 -10.46 6.31
N GLU A 79 -18.20 -10.19 5.59
CA GLU A 79 -18.41 -10.63 4.20
C GLU A 79 -17.34 -10.09 3.25
N ASN A 80 -16.78 -8.91 3.54
CA ASN A 80 -15.72 -8.29 2.75
C ASN A 80 -14.42 -9.11 2.73
N ALA A 81 -14.25 -10.02 3.68
CA ALA A 81 -13.09 -10.88 3.71
C ALA A 81 -13.02 -11.76 2.45
N GLY A 82 -14.17 -12.18 1.90
CA GLY A 82 -14.25 -13.12 0.79
C GLY A 82 -13.70 -14.51 1.14
N PRO A 83 -13.88 -15.49 0.25
CA PRO A 83 -13.41 -16.86 0.50
C PRO A 83 -11.90 -17.00 0.23
N GLU A 84 -11.39 -16.37 -0.82
CA GLU A 84 -10.02 -16.57 -1.31
C GLU A 84 -9.00 -15.68 -0.57
N PRO A 85 -7.92 -16.26 0.01
CA PRO A 85 -6.88 -15.50 0.70
C PRO A 85 -6.20 -14.45 -0.16
N GLU A 86 -5.89 -14.76 -1.43
CA GLU A 86 -5.19 -13.83 -2.31
C GLU A 86 -6.01 -12.57 -2.58
N ASP A 87 -7.30 -12.74 -2.90
CA ASP A 87 -8.24 -11.64 -3.07
C ASP A 87 -8.38 -10.78 -1.81
N PHE A 88 -8.40 -11.44 -0.64
CA PHE A 88 -8.39 -10.76 0.64
C PHE A 88 -7.16 -9.87 0.79
N TRP A 89 -5.96 -10.45 0.61
CA TRP A 89 -4.70 -9.72 0.79
C TRP A 89 -4.54 -8.59 -0.23
N HIS A 90 -5.07 -8.74 -1.44
CA HIS A 90 -5.12 -7.69 -2.44
C HIS A 90 -5.96 -6.48 -1.96
N ARG A 91 -7.17 -6.72 -1.46
CA ARG A 91 -8.03 -5.66 -0.91
C ARG A 91 -7.46 -5.08 0.38
N TRP A 92 -6.90 -5.92 1.24
CA TRP A 92 -6.25 -5.53 2.49
C TRP A 92 -5.12 -4.54 2.22
N CYS A 93 -4.17 -4.90 1.35
CA CYS A 93 -3.01 -4.06 1.05
C CYS A 93 -3.44 -2.71 0.46
N ALA A 94 -4.42 -2.70 -0.46
CA ALA A 94 -4.98 -1.44 -0.98
C ALA A 94 -5.60 -0.57 0.12
N THR A 95 -6.41 -1.18 0.98
CA THR A 95 -7.12 -0.47 2.05
C THR A 95 -6.15 0.04 3.12
N GLU A 96 -5.11 -0.71 3.44
CA GLU A 96 -4.09 -0.29 4.40
C GLU A 96 -3.19 0.82 3.85
N VAL A 97 -2.86 0.79 2.55
CA VAL A 97 -2.20 1.92 1.89
C VAL A 97 -3.06 3.19 1.97
N LEU A 98 -4.36 3.08 1.69
CA LEU A 98 -5.29 4.20 1.88
C LEU A 98 -5.30 4.68 3.34
N ALA A 99 -5.41 3.76 4.30
CA ALA A 99 -5.41 4.06 5.73
C ALA A 99 -4.19 4.89 6.13
N LYS A 100 -3.00 4.44 5.74
CA LYS A 100 -1.72 5.09 6.04
C LYS A 100 -1.62 6.48 5.43
N LEU A 101 -2.03 6.62 4.16
CA LEU A 101 -1.81 7.84 3.39
C LEU A 101 -2.89 8.91 3.57
N ALA A 102 -4.10 8.51 3.99
CA ALA A 102 -5.19 9.40 4.34
C ALA A 102 -5.30 9.66 5.85
N ASP A 103 -4.36 9.12 6.66
CA ASP A 103 -4.37 9.20 8.13
C ASP A 103 -5.69 8.74 8.76
N VAL A 104 -6.21 7.60 8.27
CA VAL A 104 -7.44 6.98 8.76
C VAL A 104 -7.10 5.66 9.43
N PRO A 105 -7.50 5.41 10.70
CA PRO A 105 -7.29 4.13 11.33
C PRO A 105 -7.91 2.97 10.52
N MET A 106 -7.10 1.96 10.22
CA MET A 106 -7.50 0.78 9.41
C MET A 106 -8.77 0.08 9.94
N VAL A 107 -9.01 0.11 11.25
CA VAL A 107 -10.20 -0.48 11.88
C VAL A 107 -11.51 0.21 11.46
N LEU A 108 -11.46 1.49 11.09
CA LEU A 108 -12.62 2.22 10.57
C LEU A 108 -12.92 1.76 9.13
N LEU A 109 -11.88 1.65 8.29
CA LEU A 109 -12.03 1.22 6.90
C LEU A 109 -12.38 -0.27 6.76
N ALA A 110 -11.94 -1.13 7.68
CA ALA A 110 -12.25 -2.56 7.68
C ALA A 110 -13.75 -2.88 7.76
N ARG A 111 -14.57 -1.92 8.23
CA ARG A 111 -16.03 -2.04 8.32
C ARG A 111 -16.76 -1.43 7.13
N GLU A 112 -16.05 -0.74 6.25
CA GLU A 112 -16.58 -0.14 5.03
C GLU A 112 -16.51 -1.14 3.87
N ALA A 113 -17.13 -0.77 2.74
CA ALA A 113 -16.92 -1.51 1.49
C ALA A 113 -15.42 -1.50 1.13
N PRO A 114 -14.85 -2.63 0.67
CA PRO A 114 -13.45 -2.70 0.32
C PRO A 114 -13.09 -1.71 -0.76
N VAL A 115 -11.92 -1.12 -0.60
CA VAL A 115 -11.39 -0.20 -1.59
C VAL A 115 -10.90 -1.00 -2.78
N THR A 116 -11.54 -0.81 -3.93
CA THR A 116 -11.29 -1.59 -5.16
C THR A 116 -10.80 -0.73 -6.33
N THR A 117 -10.90 0.60 -6.23
CA THR A 117 -10.56 1.53 -7.31
C THR A 117 -9.74 2.70 -6.79
N SER A 118 -8.70 3.07 -7.54
CA SER A 118 -7.82 4.22 -7.29
C SER A 118 -8.07 5.29 -8.36
N PRO A 119 -8.06 6.59 -8.02
CA PRO A 119 -7.77 7.15 -6.69
C PRO A 119 -8.98 7.24 -5.76
N VAL A 120 -8.71 7.43 -4.47
CA VAL A 120 -9.71 7.83 -3.47
C VAL A 120 -9.36 9.19 -2.88
N ARG A 121 -10.36 10.07 -2.81
CA ARG A 121 -10.25 11.36 -2.12
C ARG A 121 -10.86 11.26 -0.72
N ARG A 122 -10.10 11.67 0.29
CA ARG A 122 -10.54 11.91 1.66
C ARG A 122 -10.19 13.34 2.05
N ALA A 123 -10.69 13.81 3.20
CA ALA A 123 -10.42 15.17 3.66
C ALA A 123 -8.90 15.41 3.74
N GLY A 124 -8.40 16.34 2.93
CA GLY A 124 -6.99 16.72 2.90
C GLY A 124 -6.05 15.82 2.08
N ALA A 125 -6.52 14.70 1.51
CA ALA A 125 -5.67 13.80 0.72
C ALA A 125 -6.37 13.17 -0.48
N GLU A 126 -5.68 13.13 -1.62
CA GLU A 126 -5.98 12.24 -2.75
C GLU A 126 -4.93 11.12 -2.77
N VAL A 127 -5.39 9.88 -2.62
CA VAL A 127 -4.51 8.70 -2.55
C VAL A 127 -4.64 7.90 -3.83
N HIS A 128 -3.50 7.61 -4.44
CA HIS A 128 -3.38 6.66 -5.55
C HIS A 128 -2.62 5.43 -5.07
N TRP A 129 -3.02 4.25 -5.53
CA TRP A 129 -2.25 3.04 -5.31
C TRP A 129 -2.29 2.10 -6.52
N LEU A 130 -1.31 1.20 -6.54
CA LEU A 130 -1.20 0.08 -7.46
C LEU A 130 -0.92 -1.17 -6.63
N VAL A 131 -1.77 -2.19 -6.77
CA VAL A 131 -1.54 -3.51 -6.19
C VAL A 131 -1.02 -4.43 -7.28
N ARG A 132 -0.01 -5.24 -6.96
CA ARG A 132 0.53 -6.25 -7.86
C ARG A 132 1.03 -7.46 -7.07
N ARG A 133 1.13 -8.59 -7.75
CA ARG A 133 1.84 -9.75 -7.25
C ARG A 133 3.32 -9.67 -7.62
N VAL A 134 4.19 -9.99 -6.66
CA VAL A 134 5.63 -10.22 -6.88
C VAL A 134 5.93 -11.56 -6.24
N ASP A 135 6.28 -12.58 -7.02
CA ASP A 135 6.48 -13.94 -6.53
C ASP A 135 5.32 -14.46 -5.65
N ASP A 136 5.57 -14.63 -4.35
CA ASP A 136 4.61 -15.11 -3.35
C ASP A 136 3.98 -14.00 -2.50
N ILE A 137 4.26 -12.73 -2.80
CA ILE A 137 3.75 -11.56 -2.06
C ILE A 137 2.78 -10.74 -2.92
N VAL A 138 1.71 -10.27 -2.27
CA VAL A 138 0.86 -9.19 -2.78
C VAL A 138 1.40 -7.89 -2.23
N VAL A 139 1.62 -6.90 -3.09
CA VAL A 139 2.16 -5.60 -2.68
C VAL A 139 1.32 -4.45 -3.24
N ALA A 140 0.90 -3.56 -2.35
CA ALA A 140 0.35 -2.26 -2.69
C ALA A 140 1.41 -1.17 -2.52
N HIS A 141 1.61 -0.38 -3.56
CA HIS A 141 2.39 0.86 -3.54
C HIS A 141 1.41 2.01 -3.56
N GLY A 142 1.64 3.04 -2.74
CA GLY A 142 0.78 4.22 -2.75
C GLY A 142 1.52 5.52 -2.63
N MET A 143 0.90 6.55 -3.18
CA MET A 143 1.30 7.95 -3.04
C MET A 143 0.07 8.79 -2.74
N SER A 144 0.24 9.82 -1.91
CA SER A 144 -0.80 10.81 -1.67
C SER A 144 -0.37 12.21 -2.04
N TRP A 145 -1.36 13.04 -2.35
CA TRP A 145 -1.21 14.47 -2.58
C TRP A 145 -2.22 15.22 -1.73
N ALA A 146 -1.79 16.36 -1.18
CA ALA A 146 -2.70 17.27 -0.51
C ALA A 146 -3.82 17.70 -1.46
N THR A 147 -5.05 17.70 -0.96
CA THR A 147 -6.20 18.30 -1.65
C THR A 147 -6.50 19.64 -0.98
N THR A 148 -6.69 20.69 -1.78
CA THR A 148 -7.29 21.92 -1.30
C THR A 148 -8.76 21.62 -0.98
N THR A 149 -9.14 21.74 0.29
CA THR A 149 -10.54 21.73 0.74
C THR A 149 -11.34 22.84 0.09
#